data_AF-A0A2T0PUJ0-F1
#
_entry.id   AF-A0A2T0PUJ0-F1
#
_cell.length_a   1.000
_cell.length_b   1.000
_cell.length_c   1.000
_cell.angle_alpha   90.00
_cell.angle_beta   90.00
_cell.angle_gamma   90.00
#
_symmetry.space_group_name_H-M   'P 1'
#
loop_
_entity.id
_entity.type
_entity.pdbx_description
1 polymer ?
#
loop_
_entity_poly.entity_id
_entity_poly.type
_entity_poly.pdbx_seq_one_letter_code
_entity_poly.pdbx_strand_id
1 'polypeptide(L)'
;MVEHGGTRRPAPRTRSASGRVAAVARPTEAELQAALHRTVPDIVGPGLDVLFCGINPGRHSALTGRHFAGPGNRFWPALCASGWTPRVLRPDEMGLLPRYGIGITNIVPRATAQASELSREELRAGGEALAARVERLRPRVLAVLGMTAYRQAFGRPSAPAGPQDERVGGAPVWVLPNPSGLNASWPLPRIAAALAEVREAVGRPPAEPDQPGDARAPG
;
A
#
# COMPACT_ATOMS: atom_id res chain seq x y z
N MET A 1 51.31 60.56 4.66
CA MET A 1 52.18 59.40 4.39
C MET A 1 51.85 58.32 5.42
N VAL A 2 51.66 57.10 4.91
CA VAL A 2 51.55 55.80 5.59
C VAL A 2 50.30 55.48 6.43
N GLU A 3 49.39 54.77 5.75
CA GLU A 3 48.48 53.74 6.28
C GLU A 3 49.21 52.48 6.80
N HIS A 4 48.43 51.53 7.34
CA HIS A 4 48.67 50.07 7.58
C HIS A 4 49.05 49.69 9.02
N GLY A 5 48.43 48.73 9.70
CA GLY A 5 47.33 47.84 9.32
C GLY A 5 46.83 47.10 10.57
N GLY A 6 45.54 47.22 10.87
CA GLY A 6 44.86 46.45 11.92
C GLY A 6 44.35 45.14 11.36
N THR A 7 45.06 44.04 11.60
CA THR A 7 44.66 42.70 11.13
C THR A 7 43.48 42.19 11.98
N ARG A 8 42.27 42.28 11.41
CA ARG A 8 41.05 41.74 12.00
C ARG A 8 41.07 40.21 11.90
N ARG A 9 41.05 39.54 13.05
CA ARG A 9 41.03 38.07 13.19
C ARG A 9 39.70 37.52 12.62
N PRO A 10 39.68 36.57 11.67
CA PRO A 10 38.43 36.02 11.15
C PRO A 10 37.77 35.11 12.17
N ALA A 11 36.46 35.25 12.34
CA ALA A 11 35.64 34.36 13.15
C ALA A 11 35.66 32.92 12.58
N PRO A 12 35.61 31.88 13.44
CA PRO A 12 35.57 30.51 12.97
C PRO A 12 34.28 30.26 12.18
N ARG A 13 34.42 29.91 10.90
CA ARG A 13 33.32 29.44 10.05
C ARG A 13 32.83 28.13 10.63
N THR A 14 31.65 28.13 11.22
CA THR A 14 30.93 26.90 11.56
C THR A 14 30.68 26.13 10.27
N ARG A 15 31.38 25.00 10.10
CA ARG A 15 31.03 24.03 9.06
C ARG A 15 29.66 23.48 9.43
N SER A 16 28.63 23.90 8.69
CA SER A 16 27.34 23.25 8.71
C SER A 16 27.56 21.76 8.40
N ALA A 17 27.40 20.93 9.43
CA ALA A 17 27.38 19.49 9.27
C ALA A 17 26.08 19.15 8.53
N SER A 18 26.17 19.07 7.20
CA SER A 18 25.14 18.44 6.39
C SER A 18 24.96 17.02 6.91
N GLY A 19 23.86 16.79 7.64
CA GLY A 19 23.49 15.50 8.17
C GLY A 19 23.30 14.54 7.01
N ARG A 20 24.28 13.67 6.77
CA ARG A 20 24.03 12.46 5.98
C ARG A 20 22.97 11.67 6.73
N VAL A 21 21.75 11.67 6.22
CA VAL A 21 20.75 10.67 6.59
C VAL A 21 21.40 9.32 6.30
N ALA A 22 21.71 8.55 7.34
CA ALA A 22 22.30 7.24 7.18
C ALA A 22 21.40 6.42 6.25
N ALA A 23 21.96 5.93 5.15
CA ALA A 23 21.24 5.04 4.26
C ALA A 23 20.77 3.83 5.09
N VAL A 24 19.46 3.62 5.18
CA VAL A 24 18.91 2.45 5.85
C VAL A 24 19.48 1.22 5.14
N ALA A 25 20.26 0.42 5.86
CA ALA A 25 20.89 -0.77 5.33
C ALA A 25 19.82 -1.70 4.73
N ARG A 26 20.15 -2.36 3.60
CA ARG A 26 19.25 -3.36 3.03
C ARG A 26 19.07 -4.50 4.04
N PRO A 27 17.83 -4.97 4.27
CA PRO A 27 17.59 -6.10 5.15
C PRO A 27 18.40 -7.33 4.73
N THR A 28 18.94 -8.03 5.72
CA THR A 28 19.57 -9.34 5.53
C THR A 28 18.52 -10.42 5.29
N GLU A 29 18.92 -11.54 4.69
CA GLU A 29 18.02 -12.69 4.50
C GLU A 29 17.53 -13.24 5.85
N ALA A 30 18.40 -13.27 6.87
CA ALA A 30 18.03 -13.72 8.21
C ALA A 30 16.92 -12.85 8.83
N GLU A 31 16.99 -11.53 8.68
CA GLU A 31 15.94 -10.62 9.14
C GLU A 31 14.63 -10.82 8.37
N LEU A 32 14.70 -11.04 7.05
CA LEU A 32 13.52 -11.30 6.22
C LEU A 32 12.84 -12.63 6.59
N GLN A 33 13.62 -13.66 6.89
CA GLN A 33 13.09 -14.96 7.36
C GLN A 33 12.49 -14.83 8.76
N ALA A 34 13.21 -14.18 9.67
CA ALA A 34 12.70 -13.91 11.01
C ALA A 34 11.41 -13.10 10.95
N ALA A 35 11.19 -12.23 9.98
CA ALA A 35 9.94 -11.48 9.89
C ALA A 35 8.70 -12.30 9.52
N LEU A 36 8.82 -13.53 9.00
CA LEU A 36 7.68 -14.29 8.48
C LEU A 36 6.65 -14.72 9.56
N HIS A 37 7.00 -14.67 10.85
CA HIS A 37 6.04 -14.88 11.94
C HIS A 37 5.20 -13.64 12.27
N ARG A 38 5.47 -12.50 11.63
CA ARG A 38 4.79 -11.22 11.91
C ARG A 38 3.60 -11.01 10.99
N THR A 39 2.59 -10.34 11.51
CA THR A 39 1.42 -9.87 10.74
C THR A 39 1.55 -8.38 10.41
N VAL A 40 0.85 -7.94 9.37
CA VAL A 40 0.73 -6.51 9.04
C VAL A 40 -0.67 -6.04 9.44
N PRO A 41 -0.81 -5.03 10.33
CA PRO A 41 -2.12 -4.52 10.75
C PRO A 41 -2.92 -3.95 9.57
N ASP A 42 -4.25 -4.08 9.64
CA ASP A 42 -5.14 -3.44 8.68
C ASP A 42 -5.03 -1.91 8.76
N ILE A 43 -5.17 -1.23 7.62
CA ILE A 43 -5.38 0.22 7.54
C ILE A 43 -6.86 0.44 7.26
N VAL A 44 -7.58 0.99 8.23
CA VAL A 44 -9.03 1.22 8.14
C VAL A 44 -9.40 2.56 8.75
N GLY A 45 -10.54 3.08 8.34
CA GLY A 45 -11.15 4.29 8.88
C GLY A 45 -12.66 4.29 8.57
N PRO A 46 -13.42 5.29 9.06
CA PRO A 46 -14.83 5.42 8.71
C PRO A 46 -14.99 5.81 7.23
N GLY A 47 -16.12 5.41 6.63
CA GLY A 47 -16.53 5.91 5.31
C GLY A 47 -15.59 5.51 4.15
N LEU A 48 -15.07 4.29 4.16
CA LEU A 48 -14.17 3.83 3.10
C LEU A 48 -14.89 3.76 1.74
N ASP A 49 -14.36 4.47 0.75
CA ASP A 49 -14.75 4.30 -0.64
C ASP A 49 -14.27 2.94 -1.16
N VAL A 50 -13.05 2.54 -0.79
CA VAL A 50 -12.47 1.25 -1.18
C VAL A 50 -11.72 0.61 -0.03
N LEU A 51 -11.91 -0.70 0.15
CA LEU A 51 -11.01 -1.55 0.91
C LEU A 51 -10.18 -2.37 -0.08
N PHE A 52 -8.91 -2.00 -0.27
CA PHE A 52 -7.99 -2.85 -1.03
C PHE A 52 -7.59 -4.06 -0.20
N CYS A 53 -7.57 -5.22 -0.83
CA CYS A 53 -7.25 -6.47 -0.18
C CYS A 53 -6.13 -7.19 -0.95
N GLY A 54 -4.94 -7.27 -0.34
CA GLY A 54 -3.88 -8.13 -0.84
C GLY A 54 -4.13 -9.60 -0.51
N ILE A 55 -3.26 -10.48 -1.00
CA ILE A 55 -3.34 -11.92 -0.69
C ILE A 55 -2.90 -12.15 0.76
N ASN A 56 -1.64 -11.82 1.04
CA ASN A 56 -1.01 -11.92 2.34
C ASN A 56 0.29 -11.07 2.37
N PRO A 57 0.86 -10.78 3.55
CA PRO A 57 2.12 -10.05 3.63
C PRO A 57 3.29 -10.82 3.00
N GLY A 58 4.05 -10.17 2.12
CA GLY A 58 5.36 -10.66 1.71
C GLY A 58 6.43 -10.38 2.76
N ARG A 59 7.62 -10.98 2.64
CA ARG A 59 8.77 -10.82 3.57
C ARG A 59 9.03 -9.37 4.03
N HIS A 60 9.12 -8.43 3.08
CA HIS A 60 9.41 -7.03 3.39
C HIS A 60 8.25 -6.34 4.10
N SER A 61 7.01 -6.65 3.71
CA SER A 61 5.82 -6.14 4.38
C SER A 61 5.77 -6.63 5.83
N ALA A 62 6.06 -7.91 6.05
CA ALA A 62 6.14 -8.49 7.39
C ALA A 62 7.27 -7.89 8.24
N LEU A 63 8.44 -7.66 7.63
CA LEU A 63 9.59 -7.04 8.32
C LEU A 63 9.29 -5.62 8.76
N THR A 64 8.67 -4.84 7.88
CA THR A 64 8.45 -3.41 8.07
C THR A 64 7.11 -3.07 8.72
N GLY A 65 6.20 -4.04 8.85
CA GLY A 65 4.84 -3.82 9.30
C GLY A 65 4.00 -2.97 8.34
N ARG A 66 4.36 -2.91 7.06
CA ARG A 66 3.76 -2.01 6.06
C ARG A 66 3.23 -2.78 4.86
N HIS A 67 2.05 -2.40 4.38
CA HIS A 67 1.47 -3.05 3.21
C HIS A 67 2.29 -2.76 1.94
N PHE A 68 2.38 -3.77 1.07
CA PHE A 68 3.02 -3.68 -0.24
C PHE A 68 4.45 -3.09 -0.23
N ALA A 69 5.23 -3.33 0.83
CA ALA A 69 6.56 -2.75 1.02
C ALA A 69 7.69 -3.52 0.28
N GLY A 70 7.36 -4.58 -0.45
CA GLY A 70 8.33 -5.38 -1.20
C GLY A 70 8.99 -4.62 -2.35
N PRO A 71 10.28 -4.85 -2.63
CA PRO A 71 10.95 -4.26 -3.78
C PRO A 71 10.24 -4.66 -5.07
N GLY A 72 10.04 -3.69 -5.96
CA GLY A 72 9.33 -3.89 -7.23
C GLY A 72 7.80 -4.08 -7.11
N ASN A 73 7.23 -3.99 -5.90
CA ASN A 73 5.77 -3.91 -5.76
C ASN A 73 5.27 -2.57 -6.33
N ARG A 74 4.23 -2.63 -7.14
CA ARG A 74 3.73 -1.50 -7.92
C ARG A 74 2.45 -0.89 -7.38
N PHE A 75 1.98 -1.31 -6.21
CA PHE A 75 0.75 -0.80 -5.59
C PHE A 75 0.80 0.71 -5.39
N TRP A 76 1.81 1.21 -4.66
CA TRP A 76 1.96 2.63 -4.33
C TRP A 76 2.05 3.55 -5.56
N PRO A 77 2.91 3.28 -6.57
CA PRO A 77 2.91 4.09 -7.78
C PRO A 77 1.63 3.93 -8.60
N ALA A 78 1.00 2.74 -8.62
CA ALA A 78 -0.26 2.54 -9.33
C ALA A 78 -1.40 3.34 -8.69
N LEU A 79 -1.44 3.41 -7.35
CA LEU A 79 -2.45 4.15 -6.59
C LEU A 79 -2.40 5.65 -6.91
N CYS A 80 -1.20 6.21 -7.04
CA CYS A 80 -1.04 7.59 -7.47
C CYS A 80 -1.41 7.77 -8.95
N ALA A 81 -0.90 6.92 -9.84
CA ALA A 81 -1.18 7.02 -11.28
C ALA A 81 -2.66 6.81 -11.61
N SER A 82 -3.40 6.08 -10.76
CA SER A 82 -4.84 5.91 -10.82
C SER A 82 -5.61 7.00 -10.10
N GLY A 83 -4.98 8.11 -9.72
CA GLY A 83 -5.58 9.28 -9.05
C GLY A 83 -6.27 8.99 -7.72
N TRP A 84 -5.95 7.89 -7.03
CA TRP A 84 -6.45 7.67 -5.66
C TRP A 84 -5.71 8.54 -4.65
N THR A 85 -4.44 8.84 -4.92
CA THR A 85 -3.60 9.74 -4.12
C THR A 85 -2.92 10.78 -5.02
N PRO A 86 -2.64 11.99 -4.50
CA PRO A 86 -2.12 13.09 -5.31
C PRO A 86 -0.63 12.97 -5.66
N ARG A 87 0.08 12.12 -4.91
CA ARG A 87 1.48 11.78 -5.09
C ARG A 87 1.69 10.31 -4.74
N VAL A 88 2.85 9.78 -5.11
CA VAL A 88 3.27 8.44 -4.67
C VAL A 88 3.58 8.53 -3.17
N LEU A 89 2.75 7.88 -2.35
CA LEU A 89 3.00 7.71 -0.93
C LEU A 89 4.06 6.61 -0.72
N ARG A 90 4.94 6.80 0.25
CA ARG A 90 5.81 5.73 0.74
C ARG A 90 4.99 4.74 1.59
N PRO A 91 5.41 3.46 1.70
CA PRO A 91 4.71 2.50 2.55
C PRO A 91 4.55 2.92 4.02
N ASP A 92 5.44 3.74 4.56
CA ASP A 92 5.36 4.26 5.93
C ASP A 92 4.39 5.44 6.08
N GLU A 93 3.90 6.00 4.98
CA GLU A 93 2.83 7.02 4.94
C GLU A 93 1.43 6.39 4.83
N MET A 94 1.30 5.05 4.90
CA MET A 94 0.03 4.34 4.74
C MET A 94 -1.07 4.77 5.72
N GLY A 95 -0.71 5.35 6.88
CA GLY A 95 -1.66 5.93 7.83
C GLY A 95 -2.44 7.15 7.28
N LEU A 96 -2.01 7.74 6.17
CA LEU A 96 -2.74 8.82 5.49
C LEU A 96 -3.91 8.30 4.63
N LEU A 97 -3.91 7.01 4.26
CA LEU A 97 -4.87 6.43 3.32
C LEU A 97 -6.35 6.62 3.71
N PRO A 98 -6.75 6.51 4.99
CA PRO A 98 -8.14 6.75 5.36
C PRO A 98 -8.64 8.17 5.02
N ARG A 99 -7.76 9.17 4.96
CA ARG A 99 -8.13 10.55 4.53
C ARG A 99 -8.57 10.59 3.07
N TYR A 100 -8.10 9.64 2.27
CA TYR A 100 -8.49 9.47 0.87
C TYR A 100 -9.61 8.42 0.70
N GLY A 101 -10.30 8.02 1.77
CA GLY A 101 -11.34 6.98 1.71
C GLY A 101 -10.81 5.58 1.41
N ILE A 102 -9.50 5.33 1.62
CA ILE A 102 -8.84 4.08 1.26
C ILE A 102 -8.51 3.29 2.53
N GLY A 103 -8.91 2.02 2.54
CA GLY A 103 -8.43 1.01 3.48
C GLY A 103 -7.54 -0.03 2.80
N ILE A 104 -6.73 -0.74 3.59
CA ILE A 104 -5.93 -1.89 3.15
C ILE A 104 -6.04 -3.03 4.17
N THR A 105 -6.26 -4.24 3.66
CA THR A 105 -6.21 -5.51 4.42
C THR A 105 -5.57 -6.62 3.56
N ASN A 106 -5.53 -7.85 4.07
CA ASN A 106 -5.17 -9.06 3.32
C ASN A 106 -6.19 -10.17 3.56
N ILE A 107 -6.33 -11.10 2.61
CA ILE A 107 -7.15 -12.31 2.79
C ILE A 107 -6.58 -13.14 3.95
N VAL A 108 -5.27 -13.40 3.93
CA VAL A 108 -4.59 -14.22 4.93
C VAL A 108 -3.59 -13.38 5.72
N PRO A 109 -3.59 -13.44 7.07
CA PRO A 109 -2.68 -12.64 7.89
C PRO A 109 -1.24 -13.18 7.92
N ARG A 110 -1.05 -14.48 7.67
CA ARG A 110 0.27 -15.14 7.71
C ARG A 110 1.17 -14.65 6.59
N ALA A 111 2.38 -14.22 6.93
CA ALA A 111 3.36 -13.82 5.94
C ALA A 111 4.01 -15.03 5.25
N THR A 112 4.33 -14.89 3.97
CA THR A 112 5.07 -15.90 3.19
C THR A 112 6.10 -15.24 2.28
N ALA A 113 7.03 -16.03 1.72
CA ALA A 113 7.91 -15.52 0.68
C ALA A 113 7.13 -15.32 -0.63
N GLN A 114 6.24 -16.26 -0.94
CA GLN A 114 5.39 -16.28 -2.12
C GLN A 114 3.96 -16.63 -1.74
N ALA A 115 2.99 -15.99 -2.40
CA ALA A 115 1.57 -16.24 -2.17
C ALA A 115 1.14 -17.70 -2.48
N SER A 116 1.90 -18.41 -3.33
CA SER A 116 1.67 -19.82 -3.66
C SER A 116 1.93 -20.80 -2.50
N GLU A 117 2.56 -20.34 -1.42
CA GLU A 117 2.78 -21.12 -0.19
C GLU A 117 1.55 -21.18 0.73
N LEU A 118 0.47 -20.47 0.37
CA LEU A 118 -0.80 -20.56 1.10
C LEU A 118 -1.58 -21.78 0.61
N SER A 119 -2.10 -22.56 1.56
CA SER A 119 -3.03 -23.64 1.25
C SER A 119 -4.40 -23.10 0.83
N ARG A 120 -5.21 -23.94 0.17
CA ARG A 120 -6.58 -23.56 -0.20
C ARG A 120 -7.45 -23.37 1.04
N GLU A 121 -7.20 -24.15 2.08
CA GLU A 121 -7.90 -24.13 3.36
C GLU A 121 -7.65 -22.78 4.06
N GLU A 122 -6.40 -22.31 4.09
CA GLU A 122 -6.07 -20.99 4.63
C GLU A 122 -6.72 -19.86 3.83
N LEU A 123 -6.76 -19.96 2.50
CA LEU A 123 -7.41 -18.96 1.67
C LEU A 123 -8.92 -18.92 1.88
N ARG A 124 -9.58 -20.08 2.03
CA ARG A 124 -11.01 -20.16 2.34
C ARG A 124 -11.33 -19.55 3.70
N ALA A 125 -10.61 -19.96 4.74
CA ALA A 125 -10.77 -19.39 6.08
C ALA A 125 -10.50 -17.88 6.10
N GLY A 126 -9.49 -17.42 5.35
CA GLY A 126 -9.21 -16.00 5.14
C GLY A 126 -10.34 -15.27 4.41
N GLY A 127 -10.96 -15.90 3.41
CA GLY A 127 -12.13 -15.38 2.69
C GLY A 127 -13.34 -15.16 3.60
N GLU A 128 -13.65 -16.13 4.48
CA GLU A 128 -14.70 -16.01 5.49
C GLU A 128 -14.43 -14.86 6.47
N ALA A 129 -13.21 -14.79 7.00
CA ALA A 129 -12.79 -13.71 7.89
C ALA A 129 -12.82 -12.33 7.19
N LEU A 130 -12.45 -12.27 5.92
CA LEU A 130 -12.54 -11.06 5.11
C LEU A 130 -13.99 -10.64 4.89
N ALA A 131 -14.91 -11.57 4.62
CA ALA A 131 -16.33 -11.27 4.48
C ALA A 131 -16.90 -10.64 5.76
N ALA A 132 -16.61 -11.22 6.92
CA ALA A 132 -17.03 -10.67 8.22
C ALA A 132 -16.41 -9.29 8.51
N ARG A 133 -15.16 -9.07 8.09
CA ARG A 133 -14.51 -7.75 8.19
C ARG A 133 -15.19 -6.71 7.29
N VAL A 134 -15.51 -7.08 6.06
CA VAL A 134 -16.19 -6.20 5.09
C VAL A 134 -17.59 -5.84 5.57
N GLU A 135 -18.34 -6.80 6.11
CA GLU A 135 -19.66 -6.56 6.70
C GLU A 135 -19.62 -5.54 7.84
N ARG A 136 -18.58 -5.60 8.69
CA ARG A 136 -18.38 -4.63 9.77
C ARG A 136 -17.95 -3.25 9.27
N LEU A 137 -16.99 -3.21 8.35
CA LEU A 137 -16.39 -1.96 7.88
C LEU A 137 -17.27 -1.22 6.85
N ARG A 138 -18.14 -1.94 6.15
CA ARG A 138 -19.07 -1.43 5.12
C ARG A 138 -18.39 -0.49 4.10
N PRO A 139 -17.27 -0.89 3.46
CA PRO A 139 -16.70 -0.10 2.39
C PRO A 139 -17.67 -0.02 1.21
N ARG A 140 -17.62 1.04 0.42
CA ARG A 140 -18.45 1.13 -0.81
C ARG A 140 -18.06 0.06 -1.83
N VAL A 141 -16.79 -0.37 -1.84
CA VAL A 141 -16.31 -1.50 -2.63
C VAL A 141 -15.17 -2.25 -1.95
N LEU A 142 -15.12 -3.58 -2.12
CA LEU A 142 -13.96 -4.42 -1.82
C LEU A 142 -13.17 -4.65 -3.11
N ALA A 143 -11.87 -4.36 -3.12
CA ALA A 143 -10.99 -4.56 -4.27
C ALA A 143 -9.89 -5.58 -3.96
N VAL A 144 -10.01 -6.81 -4.47
CA VAL A 144 -9.08 -7.92 -4.20
C VAL A 144 -7.97 -7.98 -5.26
N LEU A 145 -6.72 -7.77 -4.83
CA LEU A 145 -5.51 -7.71 -5.65
C LEU A 145 -4.87 -9.10 -5.83
N GLY A 146 -5.53 -9.96 -6.61
CA GLY A 146 -5.04 -11.30 -6.90
C GLY A 146 -6.15 -12.26 -7.31
N MET A 147 -6.31 -12.44 -8.62
CA MET A 147 -7.38 -13.27 -9.20
C MET A 147 -7.38 -14.70 -8.64
N THR A 148 -6.25 -15.40 -8.65
CA THR A 148 -6.18 -16.79 -8.17
C THR A 148 -6.54 -16.90 -6.68
N ALA A 149 -6.07 -15.97 -5.85
CA ALA A 149 -6.39 -15.96 -4.43
C ALA A 149 -7.88 -15.69 -4.19
N TYR A 150 -8.48 -14.73 -4.90
CA TYR A 150 -9.92 -14.49 -4.86
C TYR A 150 -10.72 -15.76 -5.22
N ARG A 151 -10.39 -16.37 -6.36
CA ARG A 151 -11.07 -17.57 -6.86
C ARG A 151 -11.03 -18.72 -5.85
N GLN A 152 -9.90 -18.89 -5.16
CA GLN A 152 -9.74 -19.93 -4.14
C GLN A 152 -10.43 -19.57 -2.83
N ALA A 153 -10.27 -18.34 -2.35
CA ALA A 153 -10.85 -17.87 -1.09
C ALA A 153 -12.38 -17.89 -1.09
N PHE A 154 -13.01 -17.55 -2.23
CA PHE A 154 -14.47 -17.46 -2.36
C PHE A 154 -15.10 -18.60 -3.17
N GLY A 155 -14.33 -19.62 -3.56
CA GLY A 155 -14.85 -20.77 -4.31
C GLY A 155 -15.40 -20.41 -5.69
N ARG A 156 -14.80 -19.42 -6.37
CA ARG A 156 -15.25 -18.90 -7.68
C ARG A 156 -14.22 -19.20 -8.78
N PRO A 157 -14.05 -20.45 -9.24
CA PRO A 157 -12.93 -20.84 -10.11
C PRO A 157 -12.84 -20.06 -11.44
N SER A 158 -13.98 -19.57 -11.95
CA SER A 158 -14.09 -18.89 -13.24
C SER A 158 -14.24 -17.37 -13.13
N ALA A 159 -14.13 -16.78 -11.94
CA ALA A 159 -14.33 -15.34 -11.75
C ALA A 159 -13.40 -14.50 -12.66
N PRO A 160 -13.93 -13.60 -13.50
CA PRO A 160 -13.13 -12.74 -14.36
C PRO A 160 -12.42 -11.64 -13.55
N ALA A 161 -11.50 -10.92 -14.18
CA ALA A 161 -11.02 -9.65 -13.62
C ALA A 161 -12.10 -8.57 -13.79
N GLY A 162 -12.08 -7.54 -12.95
CA GLY A 162 -13.04 -6.44 -12.95
C GLY A 162 -14.17 -6.62 -11.92
N PRO A 163 -15.31 -5.94 -12.11
CA PRO A 163 -16.45 -6.03 -11.20
C PRO A 163 -17.04 -7.45 -11.20
N GLN A 164 -17.54 -7.88 -10.05
CA GLN A 164 -18.22 -9.16 -9.87
C GLN A 164 -19.72 -8.93 -9.60
N ASP A 165 -20.54 -9.89 -10.03
CA ASP A 165 -21.98 -9.87 -9.75
C ASP A 165 -22.27 -10.14 -8.27
N GLU A 166 -21.45 -10.98 -7.64
CA GLU A 166 -21.59 -11.29 -6.22
C GLU A 166 -20.99 -10.23 -5.30
N ARG A 167 -21.57 -10.16 -4.09
CA ARG A 167 -21.12 -9.32 -3.00
C ARG A 167 -20.37 -10.15 -1.96
N VAL A 168 -19.41 -9.53 -1.28
CA VAL A 168 -18.71 -10.10 -0.12
C VAL A 168 -18.99 -9.20 1.08
N GLY A 169 -19.50 -9.76 2.18
CA GLY A 169 -19.88 -8.96 3.36
C GLY A 169 -20.85 -7.82 3.02
N GLY A 170 -21.71 -7.99 2.01
CA GLY A 170 -22.65 -6.97 1.52
C GLY A 170 -22.05 -5.92 0.56
N ALA A 171 -20.73 -5.80 0.45
CA ALA A 171 -20.09 -4.86 -0.47
C ALA A 171 -19.95 -5.44 -1.89
N PRO A 172 -20.11 -4.63 -2.95
CA PRO A 172 -19.67 -4.98 -4.30
C PRO A 172 -18.18 -5.34 -4.32
N VAL A 173 -17.78 -6.26 -5.20
CA VAL A 173 -16.40 -6.75 -5.28
C VAL A 173 -15.79 -6.48 -6.64
N TRP A 174 -14.52 -6.10 -6.63
CA TRP A 174 -13.67 -6.01 -7.81
C TRP A 174 -12.48 -6.96 -7.65
N VAL A 175 -12.19 -7.70 -8.71
CA VAL A 175 -11.04 -8.62 -8.76
C VAL A 175 -10.00 -8.03 -9.69
N LEU A 176 -8.83 -7.71 -9.13
CA LEU A 176 -7.81 -6.93 -9.79
C LEU A 176 -6.51 -7.73 -9.92
N PRO A 177 -5.62 -7.36 -10.87
CA PRO A 177 -4.30 -7.96 -10.97
C PRO A 177 -3.47 -7.71 -9.70
N ASN A 178 -2.62 -8.68 -9.34
CA ASN A 178 -1.69 -8.52 -8.22
C ASN A 178 -0.54 -7.56 -8.60
N PRO A 179 -0.25 -6.52 -7.79
CA PRO A 179 0.79 -5.53 -8.08
C PRO A 179 2.23 -5.97 -7.78
N SER A 180 2.44 -7.20 -7.28
CA SER A 180 3.77 -7.76 -7.02
C SER A 180 4.68 -7.67 -8.25
N GLY A 181 5.96 -7.32 -8.06
CA GLY A 181 6.96 -7.31 -9.13
C GLY A 181 7.15 -8.67 -9.82
N LEU A 182 6.79 -9.77 -9.16
CA LEU A 182 6.82 -11.12 -9.73
C LEU A 182 5.75 -11.34 -10.82
N ASN A 183 4.70 -10.51 -10.85
CA ASN A 183 3.66 -10.56 -11.88
C ASN A 183 4.06 -9.72 -13.10
N ALA A 184 4.96 -10.26 -13.93
CA ALA A 184 5.51 -9.56 -15.10
C ALA A 184 4.45 -9.25 -16.18
N SER A 185 3.37 -10.03 -16.25
CA SER A 185 2.31 -9.89 -17.27
C SER A 185 1.44 -8.64 -17.11
N TRP A 186 1.55 -7.96 -15.96
CA TRP A 186 0.76 -6.76 -15.66
C TRP A 186 1.71 -5.62 -15.39
N PRO A 187 2.02 -4.72 -16.34
CA PRO A 187 2.88 -3.57 -16.08
C PRO A 187 2.15 -2.48 -15.26
N LEU A 188 2.91 -1.53 -14.70
CA LEU A 188 2.38 -0.45 -13.86
C LEU A 188 1.17 0.29 -14.48
N PRO A 189 1.20 0.75 -15.76
CA PRO A 189 0.06 1.47 -16.34
C PRO A 189 -1.23 0.65 -16.36
N ARG A 190 -1.12 -0.68 -16.55
CA ARG A 190 -2.27 -1.57 -16.60
C ARG A 190 -2.90 -1.79 -15.22
N ILE A 191 -2.08 -1.82 -14.16
CA ILE A 191 -2.60 -1.85 -12.79
C ILE A 191 -3.25 -0.51 -12.45
N ALA A 192 -2.61 0.60 -12.80
CA ALA A 192 -3.15 1.93 -12.55
C ALA A 192 -4.52 2.13 -13.23
N ALA A 193 -4.67 1.68 -14.48
CA ALA A 193 -5.96 1.69 -15.17
C ALA A 193 -7.03 0.89 -14.40
N ALA A 194 -6.72 -0.33 -13.97
CA ALA A 194 -7.65 -1.16 -13.20
C ALA A 194 -8.03 -0.52 -11.84
N LEU A 195 -7.10 0.17 -11.17
CA LEU A 195 -7.42 0.91 -9.94
C LEU A 195 -8.27 2.16 -10.21
N ALA A 196 -8.08 2.80 -11.37
CA ALA A 196 -8.84 3.99 -11.78
C ALA A 196 -10.30 3.62 -12.09
N GLU A 197 -10.55 2.47 -12.72
CA GLU A 197 -11.91 1.95 -12.94
C GLU A 197 -12.67 1.78 -11.62
N VAL A 198 -12.01 1.28 -10.56
CA VAL A 198 -12.62 1.19 -9.22
C VAL A 198 -12.97 2.57 -8.67
N ARG A 199 -12.05 3.54 -8.80
CA ARG A 199 -12.24 4.93 -8.34
C ARG A 199 -13.45 5.57 -9.03
N GLU A 200 -13.54 5.39 -10.34
CA GLU A 200 -14.63 5.91 -11.17
C GLU A 200 -15.96 5.22 -10.85
N ALA A 201 -15.96 3.92 -10.59
CA ALA A 201 -17.14 3.17 -10.20
C ALA A 201 -17.74 3.64 -8.86
N VAL A 202 -16.92 4.16 -7.96
CA VAL A 202 -17.39 4.81 -6.72
C VAL A 202 -17.62 6.31 -6.90
N GLY A 203 -17.57 6.84 -8.12
CA GLY A 203 -17.85 8.24 -8.44
C GLY A 203 -16.86 9.23 -7.81
N ARG A 204 -15.64 8.78 -7.51
CA ARG A 204 -14.62 9.61 -6.86
C ARG A 204 -13.77 10.33 -7.92
N PRO A 205 -13.62 11.66 -7.86
CA PRO A 205 -12.71 12.38 -8.75
C PRO A 205 -11.25 12.03 -8.44
N PRO A 206 -10.32 12.22 -9.39
CA PRO A 206 -8.89 12.12 -9.10
C PRO A 206 -8.49 13.04 -7.93
N ALA A 207 -7.60 12.55 -7.07
CA ALA A 207 -7.07 13.36 -5.98
C ALA A 207 -6.28 14.56 -6.52
N GLU A 208 -6.59 15.75 -6.01
CA GLU A 208 -5.89 16.98 -6.37
C GLU A 208 -4.53 17.06 -5.68
N PRO A 209 -3.48 17.57 -6.35
CA PRO A 209 -2.19 17.85 -5.72
C PRO A 209 -2.37 18.65 -4.43
N ASP A 210 -1.66 18.25 -3.35
CA ASP A 210 -1.62 19.05 -2.12
C ASP A 210 -1.19 20.48 -2.49
N GLN A 211 -2.00 21.48 -2.18
CA GLN A 211 -1.61 22.88 -2.43
C GLN A 211 -0.43 23.22 -1.52
N PRO A 212 0.59 23.97 -2.01
CA PRO A 212 1.70 24.42 -1.18
C PRO A 212 1.18 25.44 -0.14
N GLY A 213 0.79 24.96 1.04
CA GLY A 213 0.27 25.81 2.13
C GLY A 213 -0.35 25.07 3.32
N ASP A 214 -0.85 23.84 3.12
CA ASP A 214 -1.54 23.08 4.18
C ASP A 214 -0.62 22.40 5.20
N ALA A 215 0.69 22.59 5.08
CA ALA A 215 1.66 22.22 6.10
C ALA A 215 1.69 23.26 7.25
N ARG A 216 0.54 23.57 7.86
CA ARG A 216 0.53 24.15 9.22
C ARG A 216 0.41 23.01 10.21
N ALA A 217 1.49 22.78 10.95
CA ALA A 217 1.53 21.86 12.07
C ALA A 217 0.38 22.15 13.06
N PRO A 218 -0.20 21.12 13.70
CA PRO A 218 -1.11 21.36 14.82
C PRO A 218 -0.32 22.07 15.94
N GLY A 219 -0.89 23.16 16.43
CA GLY A 219 -0.41 23.88 17.62
C GLY A 219 -0.71 23.13 18.91
#